data_AF-A0A6M1RX61-F1
#
_entry.id   AF-A0A6M1RX61-F1
#
_cell.length_a   1.000
_cell.length_b   1.000
_cell.length_c   1.000
_cell.angle_alpha   90.00
_cell.angle_beta   90.00
_cell.angle_gamma   90.00
#
_symmetry.space_group_name_H-M   'P 1'
#
loop_
_entity.id
_entity.type
_entity.pdbx_description
1 polymer ?
#
loop_
_entity_poly.entity_id
_entity_poly.type
_entity_poly.pdbx_seq_one_letter_code
_entity_poly.pdbx_strand_id
1 'polypeptide(L)'
;GTTTDAPTLTLTGDASVNEGEAASYTLTLSEAPTADFTVTIVVAHKTTEDGDVTPVTRDVVIAAGTTSTDFTVDTLDDSLNESADDDVFTVSVNATAGGDFEAQPTAPAAVETTINDGTTTDAPTLTLTGDASVNEGEAASYTLTLSEA
;
A
#
# COMPACT_ATOMS: atom_id res chain seq x y z
N GLY A 1 23.83 -3.18 38.27
CA GLY A 1 23.98 -2.85 36.85
C GLY A 1 22.65 -2.33 36.39
N THR A 2 22.60 -1.11 35.85
CA THR A 2 21.39 -0.45 35.35
C THR A 2 21.13 -0.93 33.93
N THR A 3 20.78 -2.20 33.75
CA THR A 3 20.27 -2.63 32.44
C THR A 3 18.94 -1.93 32.26
N THR A 4 18.93 -0.89 31.45
CA THR A 4 17.71 -0.29 30.95
C THR A 4 17.05 -1.34 30.06
N ASP A 5 15.93 -1.88 30.51
CA ASP A 5 15.16 -2.83 29.72
C ASP A 5 14.30 -2.05 28.73
N ALA A 6 14.26 -2.51 27.49
CA ALA A 6 13.43 -1.92 26.45
C ALA A 6 12.56 -3.04 25.88
N PRO A 7 11.26 -2.81 25.69
CA PRO A 7 10.44 -3.80 25.00
C PRO A 7 10.93 -3.97 23.56
N THR A 8 10.51 -5.06 22.93
CA THR A 8 10.64 -5.20 21.47
C THR A 8 9.37 -4.69 20.81
N LEU A 9 9.52 -3.82 19.80
CA LEU A 9 8.44 -3.41 18.91
C LEU A 9 8.57 -4.17 17.59
N THR A 10 7.50 -4.79 17.14
CA THR A 10 7.40 -5.41 15.81
C THR A 10 6.33 -4.74 14.98
N LEU A 11 6.58 -4.64 13.67
CA LEU A 11 5.61 -4.24 12.66
C LEU A 11 5.44 -5.42 11.71
N THR A 12 4.21 -5.88 11.54
CA THR A 12 3.82 -6.87 10.53
C THR A 12 2.67 -6.33 9.72
N GLY A 13 2.51 -6.80 8.49
CA GLY A 13 1.36 -6.45 7.66
C GLY A 13 1.32 -7.26 6.38
N ASP A 14 0.37 -6.91 5.53
CA ASP A 14 0.16 -7.59 4.25
C ASP A 14 1.37 -7.38 3.32
N ALA A 15 1.80 -8.47 2.68
CA ALA A 15 2.86 -8.42 1.67
C ALA A 15 2.31 -7.93 0.31
N SER A 16 1.00 -8.06 0.09
CA SER A 16 0.33 -7.56 -1.09
C SER A 16 -1.14 -7.25 -0.81
N VAL A 17 -1.72 -6.37 -1.61
CA VAL A 17 -3.12 -5.94 -1.54
C VAL A 17 -3.63 -5.73 -2.96
N ASN A 18 -4.93 -5.89 -3.22
CA ASN A 18 -5.48 -5.48 -4.51
C ASN A 18 -5.64 -3.96 -4.53
N GLU A 19 -5.54 -3.37 -5.71
CA GLU A 19 -5.83 -1.96 -5.92
C GLU A 19 -7.27 -1.63 -5.48
N GLY A 20 -7.45 -0.45 -4.87
CA GLY A 20 -8.71 -0.04 -4.24
C GLY A 20 -9.06 -0.69 -2.89
N GLU A 21 -8.28 -1.66 -2.41
CA GLU A 21 -8.47 -2.30 -1.12
C GLU A 21 -7.55 -1.72 -0.02
N ALA A 22 -7.84 -2.05 1.23
CA ALA A 22 -7.05 -1.60 2.37
C ALA A 22 -6.08 -2.70 2.83
N ALA A 23 -4.77 -2.40 2.82
CA ALA A 23 -3.74 -3.25 3.40
C ALA A 23 -3.75 -3.14 4.93
N SER A 24 -3.63 -4.27 5.62
CA SER A 24 -3.69 -4.38 7.08
C SER A 24 -2.30 -4.51 7.70
N TYR A 25 -2.09 -3.81 8.82
CA TYR A 25 -0.85 -3.82 9.59
C TYR A 25 -1.12 -3.91 11.09
N THR A 26 -0.18 -4.52 11.81
CA THR A 26 -0.22 -4.69 13.26
C THR A 26 1.11 -4.26 13.86
N LEU A 27 1.05 -3.38 14.87
CA LEU A 27 2.17 -3.08 15.75
C LEU A 27 2.03 -3.91 17.02
N THR A 28 3.11 -4.57 17.45
CA THR A 28 3.10 -5.38 18.68
C THR A 28 4.30 -5.06 19.57
N LEU A 29 4.06 -4.87 20.86
CA LEU A 29 5.06 -4.77 21.92
C LEU A 29 5.19 -6.10 22.66
N SER A 30 6.42 -6.45 23.08
CA SER A 30 6.67 -7.64 23.91
C SER A 30 6.12 -7.52 25.33
N GLU A 31 5.84 -6.30 25.80
CA GLU A 31 5.28 -6.00 27.11
C GLU A 31 4.29 -4.84 26.99
N ALA A 32 3.21 -4.88 27.78
CA ALA A 32 2.20 -3.83 27.76
C ALA A 32 2.75 -2.55 28.42
N PRO A 33 2.64 -1.38 27.78
CA PRO A 33 3.04 -0.13 28.37
C PRO A 33 2.09 0.25 29.52
N THR A 34 2.57 1.07 30.47
CA THR A 34 1.73 1.55 31.59
C THR A 34 1.04 2.88 31.31
N ALA A 35 1.48 3.59 30.27
CA ALA A 35 0.84 4.76 29.68
C ALA A 35 0.67 4.54 28.16
N ASP A 36 -0.06 5.41 27.47
CA ASP A 36 -0.19 5.28 26.01
C ASP A 36 1.18 5.37 25.33
N PHE A 37 1.44 4.45 24.40
CA PHE A 37 2.64 4.39 23.60
C PHE A 37 2.33 4.78 22.17
N THR A 38 2.93 5.86 21.70
CA THR A 38 2.70 6.42 20.37
C THR A 38 3.82 5.99 19.42
N VAL A 39 3.44 5.47 18.26
CA VAL A 39 4.33 5.10 17.17
C VAL A 39 4.03 6.00 15.98
N THR A 40 5.00 6.82 15.58
CA THR A 40 4.90 7.62 14.37
C THR A 40 5.30 6.75 13.18
N ILE A 41 4.32 6.37 12.36
CA ILE A 41 4.53 5.56 11.15
C ILE A 41 4.61 6.46 9.92
N VAL A 42 5.36 5.99 8.92
CA VAL A 42 5.49 6.63 7.61
C VAL A 42 5.11 5.62 6.54
N VAL A 43 4.10 5.97 5.76
CA VAL A 43 3.77 5.35 4.47
C VAL A 43 4.46 6.16 3.39
N ALA A 44 5.25 5.51 2.54
CA ALA A 44 5.99 6.16 1.47
C ALA A 44 6.07 5.28 0.23
N HIS A 45 6.12 5.91 -0.94
CA HIS A 45 6.40 5.20 -2.19
C HIS A 45 7.76 4.51 -2.16
N LYS A 46 7.84 3.35 -2.80
CA LYS A 46 9.10 2.75 -3.23
C LYS A 46 9.18 2.72 -4.76
N THR A 47 8.15 2.17 -5.39
CA THR A 47 7.97 2.14 -6.85
C THR A 47 6.62 2.69 -7.29
N THR A 48 5.58 2.56 -6.46
CA THR A 48 4.26 3.21 -6.62
C THR A 48 4.35 4.71 -6.92
N GLU A 49 3.28 5.24 -7.51
CA GLU A 49 3.11 6.62 -7.94
C GLU A 49 2.02 7.36 -7.14
N ASP A 50 1.94 8.67 -7.36
CA ASP A 50 0.81 9.49 -6.92
C ASP A 50 -0.44 9.09 -7.73
N GLY A 51 -1.18 8.10 -7.25
CA GLY A 51 -2.32 7.51 -7.95
C GLY A 51 -2.82 6.29 -7.20
N ASP A 52 -1.89 5.43 -6.81
CA ASP A 52 -2.11 4.10 -6.23
C ASP A 52 -2.09 4.11 -4.69
N VAL A 53 -1.29 5.00 -4.08
CA VAL A 53 -1.27 5.20 -2.62
C VAL A 53 -0.93 6.64 -2.26
N THR A 54 -1.46 7.14 -1.13
CA THR A 54 -1.07 8.47 -0.61
C THR A 54 0.02 8.35 0.46
N PRO A 55 1.23 8.88 0.24
CA PRO A 55 2.25 8.96 1.28
C PRO A 55 1.78 9.79 2.47
N VAL A 56 2.00 9.27 3.67
CA VAL A 56 1.54 9.93 4.90
C VAL A 56 2.41 9.58 6.09
N THR A 57 2.67 10.57 6.93
CA THR A 57 3.20 10.35 8.29
C THR A 57 2.05 10.52 9.27
N ARG A 58 1.84 9.53 10.14
CA ARG A 58 0.75 9.55 11.13
C ARG A 58 1.13 8.80 12.40
N ASP A 59 0.44 9.12 13.47
CA ASP A 59 0.62 8.46 14.76
C ASP A 59 -0.38 7.31 14.93
N VAL A 60 0.12 6.19 15.45
CA VAL A 60 -0.66 5.02 15.83
C VAL A 60 -0.37 4.72 17.30
N VAL A 61 -1.42 4.53 18.10
CA VAL A 61 -1.31 4.38 19.56
C VAL A 61 -1.53 2.93 19.97
N ILE A 62 -0.59 2.38 20.72
CA ILE A 62 -0.78 1.18 21.54
C ILE A 62 -1.20 1.68 22.92
N ALA A 63 -2.47 1.44 23.28
CA ALA A 63 -3.04 1.94 24.52
C ALA A 63 -2.39 1.29 25.75
N ALA A 64 -2.36 2.03 26.86
CA ALA A 64 -1.90 1.51 28.14
C ALA A 64 -2.57 0.15 28.48
N GLY A 65 -1.76 -0.82 28.92
CA GLY A 65 -2.23 -2.16 29.28
C GLY A 65 -2.52 -3.09 28.10
N THR A 66 -2.29 -2.67 26.86
CA THR A 66 -2.41 -3.51 25.65
C THR A 66 -1.05 -3.69 24.98
N THR A 67 -0.85 -4.79 24.29
CA THR A 67 0.41 -5.07 23.60
C THR A 67 0.33 -4.88 22.09
N SER A 68 -0.84 -4.58 21.54
CA SER A 68 -1.03 -4.58 20.10
C SER A 68 -2.09 -3.56 19.67
N THR A 69 -1.92 -3.05 18.46
CA THR A 69 -2.90 -2.19 17.79
C THR A 69 -2.81 -2.43 16.29
N ASP A 70 -3.94 -2.36 15.60
CA ASP A 70 -4.05 -2.55 14.16
C ASP A 70 -4.30 -1.22 13.47
N PHE A 71 -3.83 -1.08 12.24
CA PHE A 71 -4.10 0.06 11.38
C PHE A 71 -4.09 -0.37 9.90
N THR A 72 -4.68 0.45 9.03
CA THR A 72 -4.75 0.17 7.59
C THR A 72 -4.08 1.26 6.76
N VAL A 73 -3.67 0.88 5.55
CA VAL A 73 -3.28 1.79 4.47
C VAL A 73 -4.20 1.50 3.31
N ASP A 74 -4.99 2.50 2.90
CA ASP A 74 -5.88 2.37 1.76
C ASP A 74 -5.07 2.57 0.47
N THR A 75 -5.23 1.66 -0.49
CA THR A 75 -4.81 1.89 -1.88
C THR A 75 -5.98 2.52 -2.65
N LEU A 76 -5.66 3.05 -3.83
CA LEU A 76 -6.57 3.81 -4.66
C LEU A 76 -6.75 3.03 -5.96
N ASP A 77 -8.00 2.82 -6.35
CA ASP A 77 -8.41 2.23 -7.64
C ASP A 77 -8.52 3.34 -8.67
N ASP A 78 -7.61 3.34 -9.64
CA ASP A 78 -7.65 4.27 -10.76
C ASP A 78 -8.06 3.62 -12.08
N SER A 79 -7.71 4.21 -13.22
CA SER A 79 -8.11 3.70 -14.55
C SER A 79 -6.91 3.43 -15.44
N LEU A 80 -5.72 3.31 -14.87
CA LEU A 80 -4.49 2.94 -15.54
C LEU A 80 -4.29 1.44 -15.39
N ASN A 81 -4.04 0.75 -16.49
CA ASN A 81 -3.60 -0.64 -16.40
C ASN A 81 -2.11 -0.70 -16.06
N GLU A 82 -1.85 -0.99 -14.80
CA GLU A 82 -0.55 -1.11 -14.15
C GLU A 82 -0.28 -2.57 -13.75
N SER A 83 -1.12 -3.52 -14.19
CA SER A 83 -0.94 -4.97 -13.97
C SER A 83 0.40 -5.58 -14.42
N ALA A 84 1.24 -4.83 -15.14
CA ALA A 84 2.59 -5.22 -15.53
C ALA A 84 3.70 -4.53 -14.73
N ASP A 85 3.37 -3.52 -13.94
CA ASP A 85 4.27 -2.76 -13.09
C ASP A 85 4.46 -3.47 -11.74
N ASP A 86 5.46 -3.04 -10.97
CA ASP A 86 5.79 -3.58 -9.66
C ASP A 86 5.56 -2.49 -8.62
N ASP A 87 4.29 -2.23 -8.31
CA ASP A 87 3.89 -1.08 -7.50
C ASP A 87 3.99 -1.42 -6.03
N VAL A 88 5.09 -0.99 -5.43
CA VAL A 88 5.42 -1.27 -4.04
C VAL A 88 5.47 0.03 -3.25
N PHE A 89 4.78 0.02 -2.10
CA PHE A 89 4.95 1.04 -1.07
C PHE A 89 5.54 0.46 0.20
N THR A 90 6.02 1.34 1.06
CA THR A 90 6.69 0.99 2.32
C THR A 90 5.92 1.55 3.51
N VAL A 91 5.85 0.75 4.58
CA VAL A 91 5.39 1.18 5.90
C VAL A 91 6.55 1.02 6.89
N SER A 92 6.94 2.12 7.52
CA SER A 92 8.07 2.16 8.44
C SER A 92 7.75 2.90 9.73
N VAL A 93 8.52 2.62 10.78
CA VAL A 93 8.45 3.35 12.06
C VAL A 93 9.52 4.42 12.07
N ASN A 94 9.11 5.69 12.13
CA ASN A 94 10.02 6.83 12.17
C ASN A 94 10.40 7.23 13.61
N ALA A 95 9.44 7.17 14.54
CA ALA A 95 9.69 7.53 15.93
C ALA A 95 8.73 6.79 16.90
N THR A 96 9.14 6.70 18.15
CA THR A 96 8.36 6.14 19.26
C THR A 96 8.42 7.09 20.45
N ALA A 97 7.33 7.18 21.21
CA ALA A 97 7.24 8.01 22.39
C ALA A 97 6.22 7.47 23.41
N GLY A 98 6.45 7.79 24.69
CA GLY A 98 5.54 7.42 25.77
C GLY A 98 5.76 5.99 26.27
N GLY A 99 4.68 5.35 26.71
CA GLY A 99 4.68 4.00 27.27
C GLY A 99 5.23 3.83 28.69
N ASP A 100 5.88 4.87 29.23
CA ASP A 100 6.54 4.87 30.56
C ASP A 100 7.60 3.76 30.74
N PHE A 101 8.23 3.33 29.64
CA PHE A 101 9.34 2.39 29.66
C PHE A 101 10.65 3.03 30.15
N GLU A 102 11.54 2.23 30.74
CA GLU A 102 12.88 2.65 31.11
C GLU A 102 13.73 3.04 29.89
N ALA A 103 13.50 2.38 28.74
CA ALA A 103 14.01 2.77 27.42
C ALA A 103 12.97 2.53 26.31
N GLN A 104 13.08 3.31 25.24
CA GLN A 104 12.26 3.14 24.04
C GLN A 104 12.74 1.94 23.20
N PRO A 105 11.83 1.19 22.57
CA PRO A 105 12.20 0.12 21.65
C PRO A 105 12.91 0.67 20.40
N THR A 106 13.76 -0.17 19.79
CA THR A 106 14.29 0.11 18.46
C THR A 106 13.20 -0.04 17.41
N ALA A 107 13.22 0.80 16.37
CA ALA A 107 12.32 0.66 15.24
C ALA A 107 12.53 -0.71 14.54
N PRO A 108 11.45 -1.45 14.22
CA PRO A 108 11.53 -2.67 13.42
C PRO A 108 11.91 -2.36 11.97
N ALA A 109 12.16 -3.42 11.18
CA ALA A 109 12.30 -3.29 9.74
C ALA A 109 11.00 -2.74 9.12
N ALA A 110 11.14 -1.99 8.02
CA ALA A 110 9.98 -1.58 7.22
C ALA A 110 9.31 -2.80 6.57
N VAL A 111 8.00 -2.69 6.38
CA VAL A 111 7.21 -3.65 5.60
C VAL A 111 7.04 -3.07 4.20
N GLU A 112 7.25 -3.91 3.19
CA GLU A 112 6.94 -3.59 1.80
C GLU A 112 5.64 -4.31 1.41
N THR A 113 4.78 -3.60 0.70
CA THR A 113 3.49 -4.12 0.25
C THR A 113 3.31 -3.81 -1.22
N THR A 114 3.07 -4.85 -2.02
CA THR A 114 2.79 -4.74 -3.45
C THR A 114 1.29 -4.51 -3.70
N ILE A 115 0.96 -3.50 -4.49
CA ILE A 115 -0.39 -3.25 -4.99
C ILE A 115 -0.58 -4.08 -6.25
N ASN A 116 -1.71 -4.79 -6.35
CA ASN A 116 -2.06 -5.56 -7.53
C ASN A 116 -3.29 -4.91 -8.16
N ASP A 117 -3.09 -4.24 -9.30
CA ASP A 117 -4.16 -3.71 -10.17
C ASP A 117 -5.19 -4.82 -10.49
N GLY A 118 -4.72 -6.07 -10.62
CA GLY A 118 -5.57 -7.25 -10.51
C GLY A 118 -6.46 -7.51 -11.74
N THR A 119 -6.64 -6.54 -12.64
CA THR A 119 -7.27 -6.76 -13.94
C THR A 119 -6.56 -6.04 -15.08
N THR A 120 -6.89 -6.42 -16.32
CA THR A 120 -6.48 -5.64 -17.51
C THR A 120 -7.65 -4.85 -18.08
N THR A 121 -8.68 -4.61 -17.26
CA THR A 121 -9.92 -3.96 -17.72
C THR A 121 -9.66 -2.52 -18.10
N ASP A 122 -8.68 -1.92 -17.45
CA ASP A 122 -8.18 -0.55 -17.63
C ASP A 122 -7.24 -0.44 -18.84
N ALA A 123 -6.95 -1.57 -19.51
CA ALA A 123 -6.19 -1.56 -20.74
C ALA A 123 -7.05 -0.99 -21.89
N PRO A 124 -6.53 -0.05 -22.69
CA PRO A 124 -7.26 0.48 -23.82
C PRO A 124 -7.52 -0.62 -24.86
N THR A 125 -8.75 -0.69 -25.35
CA THR A 125 -9.16 -1.67 -26.35
C THR A 125 -9.11 -1.06 -27.75
N LEU A 126 -8.58 -1.82 -28.72
CA LEU A 126 -8.55 -1.45 -30.12
C LEU A 126 -9.56 -2.29 -30.90
N THR A 127 -10.51 -1.63 -31.56
CA THR A 127 -11.50 -2.29 -32.40
C THR A 127 -11.34 -1.87 -33.86
N LEU A 128 -11.40 -2.85 -34.76
CA LEU A 128 -11.43 -2.65 -36.21
C LEU A 128 -12.82 -3.03 -36.71
N THR A 129 -13.54 -2.05 -37.27
CA THR A 129 -14.84 -2.26 -37.89
C THR A 129 -14.75 -1.88 -39.37
N GLY A 130 -15.51 -2.51 -40.24
CA GLY A 130 -15.50 -2.16 -41.65
C GLY A 130 -16.21 -3.18 -42.52
N ASP A 131 -16.01 -3.03 -43.82
CA ASP A 131 -16.73 -3.81 -44.81
C ASP A 131 -16.33 -5.29 -44.72
N ALA A 132 -17.34 -6.15 -44.50
CA ALA A 132 -17.16 -7.60 -44.45
C ALA A 132 -16.90 -8.21 -45.83
N SER A 133 -17.34 -7.53 -46.90
CA SER A 133 -17.03 -7.84 -48.30
C SER A 133 -17.20 -6.61 -49.17
N VAL A 134 -16.49 -6.60 -50.31
CA VAL A 134 -16.65 -5.60 -51.38
C VAL A 134 -16.62 -6.30 -52.74
N ASN A 135 -17.18 -5.65 -53.76
CA ASN A 135 -17.11 -6.17 -55.13
C ASN A 135 -15.74 -5.88 -55.76
N GLU A 136 -15.39 -6.68 -56.76
CA GLU A 136 -14.15 -6.50 -57.51
C GLU A 136 -14.10 -5.11 -58.15
N GLY A 137 -13.05 -4.35 -57.82
CA GLY A 137 -12.84 -2.98 -58.30
C GLY A 137 -13.37 -1.88 -57.36
N GLU A 138 -14.06 -2.23 -56.27
CA GLU A 138 -14.51 -1.27 -55.25
C GLU A 138 -13.53 -1.16 -54.07
N ALA A 139 -13.53 -0.01 -53.39
CA ALA A 139 -12.74 0.21 -52.20
C ALA A 139 -13.49 -0.28 -50.96
N ALA A 140 -12.81 -1.02 -50.08
CA ALA A 140 -13.30 -1.34 -48.75
C ALA A 140 -12.93 -0.24 -47.76
N SER A 141 -13.85 0.05 -46.86
CA SER A 141 -13.67 1.02 -45.78
C SER A 141 -13.57 0.30 -44.44
N TYR A 142 -12.63 0.77 -43.62
CA TYR A 142 -12.45 0.32 -42.26
C TYR A 142 -12.22 1.49 -41.34
N THR A 143 -12.73 1.38 -40.12
CA THR A 143 -12.60 2.34 -39.04
C THR A 143 -11.92 1.64 -37.87
N LEU A 144 -10.89 2.30 -37.34
CA LEU A 144 -10.21 1.90 -36.12
C LEU A 144 -10.73 2.77 -34.99
N THR A 145 -11.17 2.15 -33.89
CA THR A 145 -11.62 2.85 -32.69
C THR A 145 -10.82 2.36 -31.49
N LEU A 146 -10.22 3.30 -30.75
CA LEU A 146 -9.57 3.07 -29.46
C LEU A 146 -10.57 3.44 -28.36
N SER A 147 -10.71 2.63 -27.31
CA SER A 147 -11.72 2.86 -26.27
C SER A 147 -11.43 4.07 -25.38
N GLU A 148 -10.15 4.43 -25.18
CA GLU A 148 -9.71 5.57 -24.36
C GLU A 148 -8.50 6.28 -24.98
N ALA A 149 -8.26 7.54 -24.61
CA ALA A 149 -7.20 8.41 -25.11
C ALA A 149 -6.42 9.07 -23.98
#